data_AF-A0A914LDX0-F1
#
_entry.id   AF-A0A914LDX0-F1
#
_cell.length_a   1.000
_cell.length_b   1.000
_cell.length_c   1.000
_cell.angle_alpha   90.00
_cell.angle_beta   90.00
_cell.angle_gamma   90.00
#
_symmetry.space_group_name_H-M   'P 1'
#
loop_
_entity.id
_entity.type
_entity.pdbx_description
1 polymer ?
#
loop_
_entity_poly.entity_id
_entity_poly.type
_entity_poly.pdbx_seq_one_letter_code
_entity_poly.pdbx_strand_id
1 'polypeptide(L)'
;MDASFVIFFEERIGGNLKRRKLKLEFRQWPNGSEKCVWNLNNDFDGENDEGNLHFAYFLEQNADFVEYLLDLPIFVLKALTLLNSKSTLSDALNFIPISIQFSGPLQLQLTSIRQKNFAHKEIFLRVAEWLLKNQDDRGGWPIPVERIFNKDEEENKLFLSAGWYSAMAQGHALSFLARAFNATGDERFLLAGERACDLFELPTSKGGIKNQLFGYDWYEEYPTLPSGTFVLNGFIYALVGLNDFSSFYNENKNSSNFSSKKLFFNGINSLRSLLPLFDTGQRSLYDLRHVQLKGNLRPNIARWDYHSLHVTLLDWLYFITQENFFKEISKRWVDYSNGLKIKHN
;
A
#
# COMPACT_ATOMS: atom_id res chain seq x y z
N MET A 1 -4.54 -17.68 -31.58
CA MET A 1 -3.25 -16.97 -31.46
C MET A 1 -3.61 -15.58 -30.99
N ASP A 2 -3.39 -15.32 -29.72
CA ASP A 2 -3.75 -14.04 -29.11
C ASP A 2 -2.74 -12.98 -29.53
N ALA A 3 -3.19 -11.74 -29.56
CA ALA A 3 -2.34 -10.62 -29.88
C ALA A 3 -1.25 -10.41 -28.83
N SER A 4 -0.05 -10.03 -29.26
CA SER A 4 1.03 -9.66 -28.34
C SER A 4 1.95 -8.58 -28.89
N PHE A 5 2.69 -7.94 -27.99
CA PHE A 5 3.86 -7.16 -28.35
C PHE A 5 5.06 -7.57 -27.49
N VAL A 6 6.24 -7.55 -28.06
CA VAL A 6 7.50 -7.93 -27.42
C VAL A 6 8.40 -6.72 -27.36
N ILE A 7 8.92 -6.41 -26.17
CA ILE A 7 10.02 -5.45 -26.01
C ILE A 7 11.31 -6.25 -25.89
N PHE A 8 12.24 -5.98 -26.81
CA PHE A 8 13.57 -6.57 -26.79
C PHE A 8 14.51 -5.65 -26.03
N PHE A 9 15.35 -6.25 -25.21
CA PHE A 9 16.39 -5.57 -24.46
C PHE A 9 17.76 -6.21 -24.72
N GLU A 10 18.80 -5.40 -24.60
CA GLU A 10 20.20 -5.84 -24.64
C GLU A 10 20.92 -5.36 -23.37
N GLU A 11 21.68 -6.24 -22.75
CA GLU A 11 22.47 -5.93 -21.57
C GLU A 11 23.70 -5.07 -21.91
N ARG A 12 23.86 -3.94 -21.23
CA ARG A 12 25.08 -3.14 -21.17
C ARG A 12 26.09 -3.85 -20.27
N ILE A 13 27.11 -4.44 -20.87
CA ILE A 13 28.28 -4.90 -20.13
C ILE A 13 29.51 -4.13 -20.62
N GLY A 14 30.41 -3.77 -19.69
CA GLY A 14 31.74 -3.26 -20.00
C GLY A 14 32.71 -4.42 -20.28
N GLY A 15 33.48 -4.35 -21.37
CA GLY A 15 34.51 -5.36 -21.73
C GLY A 15 34.01 -6.49 -22.64
N ASN A 16 34.79 -7.59 -22.72
CA ASN A 16 34.59 -8.73 -23.64
C ASN A 16 33.51 -9.75 -23.20
N LEU A 17 32.60 -9.37 -22.30
CA LEU A 17 31.53 -10.26 -21.85
C LEU A 17 30.40 -10.33 -22.89
N LYS A 18 29.84 -11.53 -23.10
CA LYS A 18 28.74 -11.78 -24.04
C LYS A 18 27.49 -11.04 -23.56
N ARG A 19 26.93 -10.17 -24.40
CA ARG A 19 25.72 -9.41 -24.08
C ARG A 19 24.50 -10.32 -24.10
N ARG A 20 23.76 -10.39 -22.99
CA ARG A 20 22.50 -11.13 -22.93
C ARG A 20 21.37 -10.34 -23.59
N LYS A 21 20.48 -11.03 -24.29
CA LYS A 21 19.22 -10.46 -24.77
C LYS A 21 18.09 -10.86 -23.84
N LEU A 22 17.22 -9.91 -23.54
CA LEU A 22 16.00 -10.15 -22.76
C LEU A 22 14.78 -9.81 -23.63
N LYS A 23 13.81 -10.71 -23.65
CA LYS A 23 12.52 -10.53 -24.31
C LYS A 23 11.44 -10.45 -23.26
N LEU A 24 10.71 -9.34 -23.23
CA LEU A 24 9.48 -9.22 -22.44
C LEU A 24 8.30 -9.22 -23.41
N GLU A 25 7.59 -10.34 -23.47
CA GLU A 25 6.37 -10.48 -24.25
C GLU A 25 5.17 -10.05 -23.43
N PHE A 26 4.27 -9.29 -24.04
CA PHE A 26 3.03 -8.81 -23.44
C PHE A 26 1.86 -9.36 -24.24
N ARG A 27 1.12 -10.31 -23.67
CA ARG A 27 0.04 -11.05 -24.30
C ARG A 27 -1.32 -10.58 -23.81
N GLN A 28 -2.31 -10.64 -24.69
CA GLN A 28 -3.72 -10.53 -24.30
C GLN A 28 -4.13 -11.78 -23.50
N TRP A 29 -4.84 -11.59 -22.39
CA TRP A 29 -5.34 -12.68 -21.54
C TRP A 29 -6.86 -12.82 -21.65
N PRO A 30 -7.43 -14.04 -21.74
CA PRO A 30 -8.86 -14.25 -21.61
C PRO A 30 -9.32 -13.89 -20.19
N ASN A 31 -10.45 -13.20 -20.05
CA ASN A 31 -10.99 -12.72 -18.77
C ASN A 31 -10.85 -13.72 -17.60
N GLY A 32 -10.21 -13.29 -16.50
CA GLY A 32 -10.40 -13.89 -15.17
C GLY A 32 -9.31 -14.78 -14.56
N SER A 33 -8.01 -14.43 -14.62
CA SER A 33 -7.02 -15.04 -13.70
C SER A 33 -6.16 -14.00 -12.98
N GLU A 34 -5.88 -14.27 -11.71
CA GLU A 34 -5.17 -13.36 -10.81
C GLU A 34 -3.64 -13.54 -10.91
N LYS A 35 -2.96 -12.50 -11.45
CA LYS A 35 -1.51 -12.22 -11.43
C LYS A 35 -0.61 -12.95 -12.45
N CYS A 36 0.34 -12.18 -12.98
CA CYS A 36 1.20 -12.55 -14.10
C CYS A 36 2.66 -12.08 -13.91
N VAL A 37 3.60 -13.02 -14.02
CA VAL A 37 4.84 -13.03 -14.85
C VAL A 37 5.25 -14.50 -14.92
N TRP A 38 5.43 -15.08 -16.09
CA TRP A 38 5.90 -16.47 -16.22
C TRP A 38 7.29 -16.51 -16.83
N ASN A 39 8.15 -17.38 -16.29
CA ASN A 39 9.37 -17.80 -16.98
C ASN A 39 8.96 -18.87 -18.00
N LEU A 40 8.98 -18.52 -19.29
CA LEU A 40 8.61 -19.45 -20.36
C LEU A 40 9.76 -20.40 -20.75
N ASN A 41 10.93 -20.26 -20.11
CA ASN A 41 12.07 -21.12 -20.41
C ASN A 41 11.98 -22.53 -19.76
N ASN A 42 10.89 -22.87 -19.05
CA ASN A 42 10.78 -24.19 -18.40
C ASN A 42 10.26 -25.33 -19.31
N ASP A 43 9.83 -25.04 -20.54
CA ASP A 43 9.47 -26.08 -21.54
C ASP A 43 10.59 -26.32 -22.59
N PHE A 44 11.75 -25.68 -22.41
CA PHE A 44 12.98 -26.01 -23.12
C PHE A 44 14.04 -26.25 -22.07
N ASP A 45 14.22 -27.51 -21.68
CA ASP A 45 15.39 -27.94 -20.91
C ASP A 45 16.66 -27.37 -21.55
N GLY A 46 17.35 -26.51 -20.80
CA GLY A 46 18.66 -25.97 -21.15
C GLY A 46 18.63 -24.47 -21.43
N GLU A 47 19.48 -23.73 -20.71
CA GLU A 47 20.08 -22.53 -21.26
C GLU A 47 20.44 -22.79 -22.73
N ASN A 48 19.76 -22.14 -23.68
CA ASN A 48 20.37 -22.01 -25.00
C ASN A 48 21.77 -21.40 -24.75
N ASP A 49 22.82 -21.93 -25.39
CA ASP A 49 24.28 -21.60 -25.24
C ASP A 49 24.67 -20.10 -25.28
N GLU A 50 23.69 -19.19 -25.28
CA GLU A 50 23.81 -17.73 -25.32
C GLU A 50 23.28 -16.98 -24.10
N GLY A 51 22.61 -17.62 -23.13
CA GLY A 51 22.14 -16.95 -21.90
C GLY A 51 21.01 -15.91 -22.11
N ASN A 52 20.23 -16.05 -23.19
CA ASN A 52 19.10 -15.17 -23.52
C ASN A 52 17.88 -15.46 -22.64
N LEU A 53 17.14 -14.42 -22.25
CA LEU A 53 16.03 -14.49 -21.32
C LEU A 53 14.69 -14.18 -22.01
N HIS A 54 13.62 -14.89 -21.64
CA HIS A 54 12.28 -14.66 -22.17
C HIS A 54 11.20 -14.78 -21.08
N PHE A 55 10.40 -13.73 -20.92
CA PHE A 55 9.30 -13.68 -19.96
C PHE A 55 8.04 -13.16 -20.61
N ALA A 56 6.89 -13.63 -20.12
CA ALA A 56 5.59 -13.14 -20.55
C ALA A 56 4.83 -12.41 -19.43
N TYR A 57 4.21 -11.30 -19.82
CA TYR A 57 3.26 -10.50 -19.08
C TYR A 57 1.89 -10.59 -19.75
N PHE A 58 0.84 -10.63 -18.94
CA PHE A 58 -0.53 -10.65 -19.40
C PHE A 58 -1.14 -9.28 -19.12
N LEU A 59 -1.77 -8.74 -20.15
CA LEU A 59 -2.42 -7.45 -20.10
C LEU A 59 -3.92 -7.67 -20.30
N GLU A 60 -4.71 -7.09 -19.40
CA GLU A 60 -6.17 -7.05 -19.53
C GLU A 60 -6.53 -6.12 -20.70
N GLN A 61 -7.32 -6.63 -21.66
CA GLN A 61 -7.79 -5.85 -22.80
C GLN A 61 -9.30 -6.02 -22.95
N ASN A 62 -10.03 -5.01 -22.48
CA ASN A 62 -11.49 -4.97 -22.50
C ASN A 62 -12.04 -3.86 -23.41
N ALA A 63 -11.20 -3.25 -24.26
CA ALA A 63 -11.57 -2.10 -25.09
C ALA A 63 -10.88 -2.13 -26.47
N ASP A 64 -11.49 -1.42 -27.43
CA ASP A 64 -11.02 -1.31 -28.82
C ASP A 64 -9.66 -0.60 -28.92
N PHE A 65 -9.43 0.40 -28.06
CA PHE A 65 -8.14 1.08 -27.90
C PHE A 65 -7.66 0.96 -26.45
N VAL A 66 -6.39 0.59 -26.26
CA VAL A 66 -5.78 0.43 -24.94
C VAL A 66 -4.49 1.23 -24.85
N GLU A 67 -4.28 1.91 -23.72
CA GLU A 67 -3.03 2.59 -23.40
C GLU A 67 -2.22 1.79 -22.38
N TYR A 68 -0.99 1.40 -22.75
CA TYR A 68 -0.04 0.77 -21.84
C TYR A 68 1.00 1.78 -21.33
N LEU A 69 1.17 1.83 -20.01
CA LEU A 69 2.24 2.56 -19.35
C LEU A 69 3.11 1.55 -18.61
N LEU A 70 4.35 1.40 -19.08
CA LEU A 70 5.28 0.39 -18.59
C LEU A 70 6.51 1.07 -17.99
N ASP A 71 6.78 0.79 -16.71
CA ASP A 71 8.05 1.14 -16.08
C ASP A 71 9.08 0.04 -16.40
N LEU A 72 9.79 0.19 -17.52
CA LEU A 72 10.63 -0.87 -18.07
C LEU A 72 11.64 -1.42 -17.05
N PRO A 73 12.39 -0.61 -16.28
CA PRO A 73 13.25 -1.13 -15.20
C PRO A 73 12.52 -2.03 -14.20
N ILE A 74 11.30 -1.69 -13.80
CA ILE A 74 10.52 -2.51 -12.86
C ILE A 74 10.05 -3.82 -13.50
N PHE A 75 9.65 -3.80 -14.78
CA PHE A 75 9.28 -5.01 -15.51
C PHE A 75 10.49 -5.93 -15.74
N VAL A 76 11.67 -5.37 -16.04
CA VAL A 76 12.91 -6.15 -16.11
C VAL A 76 13.27 -6.70 -14.73
N LEU A 77 13.19 -5.90 -13.67
CA LEU A 77 13.49 -6.34 -12.30
C LEU A 77 12.62 -7.52 -11.90
N LYS A 78 11.29 -7.42 -12.07
CA LYS A 78 10.35 -8.50 -11.75
C LYS A 78 10.66 -9.78 -12.50
N ALA A 79 11.04 -9.68 -13.77
CA ALA A 79 11.48 -10.81 -14.57
C ALA A 79 12.77 -11.43 -14.02
N LEU A 80 13.80 -10.64 -13.74
CA LEU A 80 15.06 -11.12 -13.16
C LEU A 80 14.87 -11.76 -11.78
N THR A 81 13.96 -11.24 -10.95
CA THR A 81 13.68 -11.79 -9.62
C THR A 81 13.09 -13.19 -9.63
N LEU A 82 12.48 -13.62 -10.74
CA LEU A 82 12.03 -15.01 -10.93
C LEU A 82 13.19 -16.00 -11.10
N LEU A 83 14.33 -15.52 -11.62
CA LEU A 83 15.55 -16.33 -11.75
C LEU A 83 16.39 -16.25 -10.48
N ASN A 84 16.52 -15.05 -9.93
CA ASN A 84 17.29 -14.78 -8.72
C ASN A 84 16.56 -13.77 -7.85
N SER A 85 16.01 -14.23 -6.73
CA SER A 85 15.30 -13.39 -5.75
C SER A 85 16.13 -12.21 -5.20
N LYS A 86 17.46 -12.24 -5.35
CA LYS A 86 18.37 -11.16 -4.93
C LYS A 86 18.65 -10.12 -6.02
N SER A 87 18.09 -10.25 -7.22
CA SER A 87 18.24 -9.26 -8.29
C SER A 87 17.81 -7.87 -7.83
N THR A 88 18.60 -6.88 -8.22
CA THR A 88 18.47 -5.48 -7.80
C THR A 88 18.03 -4.59 -8.96
N LEU A 89 17.58 -3.38 -8.65
CA LEU A 89 17.27 -2.38 -9.66
C LEU A 89 18.49 -2.05 -10.54
N SER A 90 19.71 -2.12 -9.98
CA SER A 90 20.93 -1.92 -10.75
C SER A 90 21.12 -2.98 -11.84
N ASP A 91 20.76 -4.23 -11.55
CA ASP A 91 20.83 -5.31 -12.54
C ASP A 91 19.83 -5.06 -13.68
N ALA A 92 18.62 -4.60 -13.33
CA ALA A 92 17.59 -4.28 -14.31
C ALA A 92 17.97 -3.09 -15.22
N LEU A 93 18.64 -2.07 -14.66
CA LEU A 93 19.08 -0.88 -15.40
C LEU A 93 20.21 -1.16 -16.41
N ASN A 94 20.86 -2.33 -16.32
CA ASN A 94 21.82 -2.75 -17.35
C ASN A 94 21.12 -3.11 -18.68
N PHE A 95 19.83 -3.42 -18.68
CA PHE A 95 19.10 -3.78 -19.90
C PHE A 95 18.52 -2.54 -20.60
N ILE A 96 18.96 -2.28 -21.84
CA ILE A 96 18.44 -1.19 -22.67
C ILE A 96 17.35 -1.73 -23.59
N PRO A 97 16.18 -1.10 -23.70
CA PRO A 97 15.23 -1.44 -24.76
C PRO A 97 15.82 -1.11 -26.14
N ILE A 98 15.79 -2.07 -27.07
CA ILE A 98 16.33 -1.93 -28.43
C ILE A 98 15.24 -1.86 -29.50
N SER A 99 14.14 -2.59 -29.34
CA SER A 99 13.06 -2.64 -30.32
C SER A 99 11.76 -3.13 -29.70
N ILE A 100 10.66 -2.85 -30.39
CA ILE A 100 9.32 -3.37 -30.07
C ILE A 100 8.80 -4.09 -31.31
N GLN A 101 8.28 -5.31 -31.14
CA GLN A 101 7.67 -6.10 -32.20
C GLN A 101 6.24 -6.43 -31.83
N PHE A 102 5.31 -6.26 -32.76
CA PHE A 102 3.91 -6.65 -32.59
C PHE A 102 3.64 -7.96 -33.33
N SER A 103 2.76 -8.81 -32.81
CA SER A 103 2.43 -10.12 -33.37
C SER A 103 0.97 -10.49 -33.10
N GLY A 104 0.37 -11.32 -33.96
CA GLY A 104 -1.01 -11.80 -33.82
C GLY A 104 -2.03 -11.12 -34.74
N PRO A 105 -3.30 -11.58 -34.74
CA PRO A 105 -4.33 -11.20 -35.71
C PRO A 105 -5.03 -9.86 -35.35
N LEU A 106 -4.26 -8.82 -35.08
CA LEU A 106 -4.81 -7.48 -34.83
C LEU A 106 -4.81 -6.64 -36.10
N GLN A 107 -5.88 -5.86 -36.27
CA GLN A 107 -5.75 -4.59 -36.98
C GLN A 107 -5.02 -3.62 -36.05
N LEU A 108 -3.69 -3.59 -36.15
CA LEU A 108 -2.86 -2.71 -35.34
C LEU A 108 -3.02 -1.27 -35.81
N GLN A 109 -3.81 -0.48 -35.08
CA GLN A 109 -3.82 0.97 -35.21
C GLN A 109 -2.97 1.59 -34.10
N LEU A 110 -1.69 1.78 -34.39
CA LEU A 110 -0.76 2.43 -33.47
C LEU A 110 -0.89 3.95 -33.56
N THR A 111 -1.39 4.59 -32.51
CA THR A 111 -1.53 6.05 -32.47
C THR A 111 -0.25 6.75 -32.04
N SER A 112 0.49 6.20 -31.05
CA SER A 112 1.78 6.75 -30.61
C SER A 112 2.61 5.73 -29.83
N ILE A 113 3.93 5.85 -29.92
CA ILE A 113 4.89 5.25 -28.99
C ILE A 113 5.72 6.39 -28.41
N ARG A 114 5.75 6.50 -27.08
CA ARG A 114 6.47 7.56 -26.38
C ARG A 114 7.30 6.95 -25.26
N GLN A 115 8.56 7.33 -25.18
CA GLN A 115 9.43 7.06 -24.05
C GLN A 115 9.60 8.34 -23.22
N LYS A 116 9.47 8.22 -21.90
CA LYS A 116 9.65 9.33 -20.96
C LYS A 116 10.54 8.88 -19.81
N ASN A 117 11.23 9.84 -19.18
CA ASN A 117 12.01 9.57 -17.97
C ASN A 117 11.10 9.30 -16.75
N PHE A 118 9.91 9.89 -16.73
CA PHE A 118 8.93 9.73 -15.67
C PHE A 118 7.51 9.91 -16.20
N ALA A 119 6.56 9.29 -15.50
CA ALA A 119 5.13 9.36 -15.79
C ALA A 119 4.31 9.42 -14.48
N HIS A 120 4.79 10.21 -13.50
CA HIS A 120 4.25 10.23 -12.14
C HIS A 120 2.76 10.58 -12.10
N LYS A 121 2.30 11.53 -12.91
CA LYS A 121 0.89 11.92 -12.97
C LYS A 121 0.04 10.82 -13.58
N GLU A 122 0.52 10.16 -14.63
CA GLU A 122 -0.18 9.05 -15.28
C GLU A 122 -0.28 7.83 -14.34
N ILE A 123 0.79 7.50 -13.62
CA ILE A 123 0.77 6.45 -12.59
C ILE A 123 -0.21 6.82 -11.46
N PHE A 124 -0.15 8.06 -10.99
CA PHE A 124 -1.05 8.57 -9.95
C PHE A 124 -2.52 8.39 -10.36
N LEU A 125 -2.90 8.82 -11.56
CA LEU A 125 -4.28 8.69 -12.04
C LEU A 125 -4.69 7.23 -12.25
N ARG A 126 -3.78 6.35 -12.72
CA ARG A 126 -4.06 4.90 -12.83
C ARG A 126 -4.37 4.26 -11.48
N VAL A 127 -3.66 4.67 -10.41
CA VAL A 127 -3.95 4.20 -9.05
C VAL A 127 -5.28 4.77 -8.55
N ALA A 128 -5.59 6.04 -8.84
CA ALA A 128 -6.86 6.64 -8.47
C ALA A 128 -8.06 5.92 -9.13
N GLU A 129 -7.97 5.62 -10.42
CA GLU A 129 -8.99 4.86 -11.14
C GLU A 129 -9.09 3.41 -10.64
N TRP A 130 -7.96 2.78 -10.25
CA TRP A 130 -7.98 1.47 -9.61
C TRP A 130 -8.76 1.51 -8.28
N LEU A 131 -8.57 2.55 -7.47
CA LEU A 131 -9.31 2.72 -6.22
C LEU A 131 -10.82 2.84 -6.47
N LEU A 132 -11.24 3.59 -7.49
CA LEU A 132 -12.66 3.68 -7.87
C LEU A 132 -13.23 2.34 -8.33
N LYS A 133 -12.51 1.62 -9.19
CA LYS A 133 -12.98 0.34 -9.77
C LYS A 133 -13.07 -0.78 -8.72
N ASN A 134 -12.23 -0.75 -7.69
CA ASN A 134 -12.08 -1.85 -6.73
C ASN A 134 -12.60 -1.52 -5.33
N GLN A 135 -13.28 -0.39 -5.15
CA GLN A 135 -14.04 -0.14 -3.94
C GLN A 135 -15.32 -0.98 -3.97
N ASP A 136 -15.61 -1.69 -2.89
CA ASP A 136 -16.85 -2.46 -2.78
C ASP A 136 -18.06 -1.60 -2.38
N ASP A 137 -19.22 -2.25 -2.31
CA ASP A 137 -20.50 -1.67 -1.94
C ASP A 137 -20.56 -1.17 -0.48
N ARG A 138 -19.62 -1.61 0.36
CA ARG A 138 -19.46 -1.15 1.75
C ARG A 138 -18.47 0.01 1.88
N GLY A 139 -17.93 0.51 0.77
CA GLY A 139 -16.98 1.61 0.74
C GLY A 139 -15.53 1.21 1.05
N GLY A 140 -15.24 -0.09 1.16
CA GLY A 140 -13.92 -0.59 1.50
C GLY A 140 -13.12 -1.14 0.32
N TRP A 141 -11.84 -1.39 0.58
CA TRP A 141 -10.98 -2.20 -0.28
C TRP A 141 -10.65 -3.51 0.45
N PRO A 142 -11.40 -4.59 0.21
CA PRO A 142 -11.28 -5.83 0.96
C PRO A 142 -9.94 -6.51 0.68
N ILE A 143 -9.26 -6.97 1.73
CA ILE A 143 -7.96 -7.62 1.64
C ILE A 143 -8.20 -9.10 1.34
N PRO A 144 -7.79 -9.63 0.16
CA PRO A 144 -8.25 -10.94 -0.33
C PRO A 144 -7.46 -12.12 0.27
N VAL A 145 -6.77 -11.91 1.39
CA VAL A 145 -5.93 -12.92 2.03
C VAL A 145 -6.24 -13.00 3.52
N GLU A 146 -6.20 -14.23 4.04
CA GLU A 146 -6.28 -14.46 5.48
C GLU A 146 -5.04 -13.91 6.19
N ARG A 147 -5.23 -13.39 7.40
CA ARG A 147 -4.13 -12.98 8.29
C ARG A 147 -4.27 -13.63 9.65
N ILE A 148 -3.23 -14.35 10.09
CA ILE A 148 -3.14 -14.97 11.42
C ILE A 148 -1.93 -14.36 12.14
N PHE A 149 -2.13 -13.83 13.35
CA PHE A 149 -1.08 -13.13 14.10
C PHE A 149 -0.30 -14.07 15.03
N ASN A 150 -1.02 -14.91 15.78
CA ASN A 150 -0.43 -15.81 16.76
C ASN A 150 -0.88 -17.23 16.42
N LYS A 151 -0.07 -17.95 15.64
CA LYS A 151 -0.38 -19.33 15.22
C LYS A 151 -0.27 -20.34 16.37
N ASP A 152 0.59 -20.05 17.34
CA ASP A 152 1.00 -20.99 18.40
C ASP A 152 0.31 -20.73 19.75
N GLU A 153 -0.57 -19.72 19.84
CA GLU A 153 -1.27 -19.33 21.08
C GLU A 153 -2.78 -19.62 20.95
N GLU A 154 -3.21 -20.85 21.22
CA GLU A 154 -4.62 -21.27 21.08
C GLU A 154 -5.59 -20.41 21.92
N GLU A 155 -5.19 -20.01 23.13
CA GLU A 155 -6.01 -19.21 24.03
C GLU A 155 -6.19 -17.74 23.58
N ASN A 156 -5.31 -17.24 22.69
CA ASN A 156 -5.31 -15.85 22.21
C ASN A 156 -5.22 -15.76 20.66
N LYS A 157 -5.77 -16.75 19.96
CA LYS A 157 -5.69 -16.82 18.50
C LYS A 157 -6.41 -15.63 17.86
N LEU A 158 -5.63 -14.73 17.29
CA LEU A 158 -6.11 -13.61 16.47
C LEU A 158 -6.03 -13.96 14.99
N PHE A 159 -7.16 -13.87 14.30
CA PHE A 159 -7.25 -14.14 12.88
C PHE A 159 -8.21 -13.17 12.17
N LEU A 160 -8.02 -13.06 10.86
CA LEU A 160 -8.83 -12.29 9.93
C LEU A 160 -9.05 -13.14 8.69
N SER A 161 -10.29 -13.53 8.42
CA SER A 161 -10.66 -14.19 7.17
C SER A 161 -10.49 -13.24 5.99
N ALA A 162 -10.18 -13.77 4.81
CA ALA A 162 -10.11 -12.98 3.57
C ALA A 162 -11.38 -12.13 3.38
N GLY A 163 -11.20 -10.89 2.91
CA GLY A 163 -12.26 -9.89 2.79
C GLY A 163 -12.29 -8.85 3.92
N TRP A 164 -11.35 -8.90 4.86
CA TRP A 164 -11.23 -7.90 5.94
C TRP A 164 -10.76 -6.54 5.44
N TYR A 165 -11.12 -5.46 6.14
CA TYR A 165 -10.68 -4.09 5.86
C TYR A 165 -9.61 -3.62 6.84
N SER A 166 -8.79 -2.65 6.42
CA SER A 166 -7.78 -2.03 7.28
C SER A 166 -8.00 -0.53 7.39
N ALA A 167 -8.01 0.04 8.59
CA ALA A 167 -8.06 1.49 8.78
C ALA A 167 -6.90 2.21 8.09
N MET A 168 -5.72 1.59 8.04
CA MET A 168 -4.57 2.13 7.32
C MET A 168 -4.81 2.15 5.80
N ALA A 169 -5.38 1.08 5.25
CA ALA A 169 -5.73 1.03 3.83
C ALA A 169 -6.80 2.09 3.49
N GLN A 170 -7.85 2.21 4.30
CA GLN A 170 -8.87 3.24 4.13
C GLN A 170 -8.25 4.65 4.22
N GLY A 171 -7.39 4.91 5.21
CA GLY A 171 -6.69 6.18 5.37
C GLY A 171 -5.83 6.56 4.17
N HIS A 172 -5.02 5.64 3.67
CA HIS A 172 -4.23 5.87 2.46
C HIS A 172 -5.11 6.16 1.24
N ALA A 173 -6.19 5.41 1.07
CA ALA A 173 -7.12 5.63 -0.02
C ALA A 173 -7.81 7.00 0.10
N LEU A 174 -8.24 7.42 1.28
CA LEU A 174 -8.80 8.76 1.54
C LEU A 174 -7.82 9.88 1.15
N SER A 175 -6.56 9.79 1.61
CA SER A 175 -5.50 10.74 1.20
C SER A 175 -5.30 10.77 -0.32
N PHE A 176 -5.36 9.62 -0.98
CA PHE A 176 -5.14 9.49 -2.41
C PHE A 176 -6.31 10.07 -3.23
N LEU A 177 -7.54 9.69 -2.86
CA LEU A 177 -8.79 10.17 -3.48
C LEU A 177 -8.96 11.67 -3.32
N ALA A 178 -8.64 12.22 -2.13
CA ALA A 178 -8.69 13.67 -1.90
C ALA A 178 -7.76 14.44 -2.86
N ARG A 179 -6.53 13.94 -3.04
CA ARG A 179 -5.57 14.51 -3.99
C ARG A 179 -6.02 14.31 -5.44
N ALA A 180 -6.67 13.19 -5.76
CA ALA A 180 -7.17 12.91 -7.11
C ALA A 180 -8.32 13.86 -7.47
N PHE A 181 -9.26 14.07 -6.56
CA PHE A 181 -10.30 15.09 -6.68
C PHE A 181 -9.69 16.48 -6.88
N ASN A 182 -8.78 16.90 -6.01
CA ASN A 182 -8.14 18.21 -6.11
C ASN A 182 -7.37 18.40 -7.43
N ALA A 183 -6.75 17.35 -7.97
CA ALA A 183 -5.97 17.42 -9.20
C ALA A 183 -6.82 17.38 -10.49
N THR A 184 -8.06 16.89 -10.43
CA THR A 184 -8.87 16.60 -11.63
C THR A 184 -10.23 17.30 -11.65
N GLY A 185 -10.78 17.65 -10.49
CA GLY A 185 -12.16 18.11 -10.32
C GLY A 185 -13.22 17.01 -10.45
N ASP A 186 -12.82 15.74 -10.57
CA ASP A 186 -13.76 14.62 -10.76
C ASP A 186 -14.42 14.20 -9.45
N GLU A 187 -15.72 14.49 -9.31
CA GLU A 187 -16.53 14.20 -8.12
C GLU A 187 -16.61 12.70 -7.78
N ARG A 188 -16.31 11.78 -8.72
CA ARG A 188 -16.28 10.33 -8.42
C ARG A 188 -15.30 10.00 -7.29
N PHE A 189 -14.16 10.68 -7.23
CA PHE A 189 -13.17 10.48 -6.18
C PHE A 189 -13.67 10.93 -4.81
N LEU A 190 -14.43 12.03 -4.77
CA LEU A 190 -15.05 12.51 -3.55
C LEU A 190 -16.09 11.51 -3.03
N LEU A 191 -17.02 11.09 -3.89
CA LEU A 191 -18.07 10.12 -3.53
C LEU A 191 -17.50 8.79 -3.03
N ALA A 192 -16.39 8.33 -3.64
CA ALA A 192 -15.69 7.15 -3.15
C ALA A 192 -15.10 7.36 -1.75
N GLY A 193 -14.51 8.53 -1.48
CA GLY A 193 -13.99 8.84 -0.15
C GLY A 193 -15.07 8.96 0.93
N GLU A 194 -16.25 9.48 0.57
CA GLU A 194 -17.40 9.52 1.49
C GLU A 194 -17.84 8.12 1.93
N ARG A 195 -18.02 7.21 0.96
CA ARG A 195 -18.31 5.79 1.28
C ARG A 195 -17.22 5.14 2.11
N ALA A 196 -15.95 5.50 1.88
CA ALA A 196 -14.84 4.96 2.67
C ALA A 196 -14.87 5.39 4.14
N CYS A 197 -15.50 6.53 4.46
CA CYS A 197 -15.67 7.00 5.84
C CYS A 197 -16.67 6.14 6.64
N ASP A 198 -17.66 5.53 5.99
CA ASP A 198 -18.70 4.74 6.67
C ASP A 198 -18.12 3.58 7.50
N LEU A 199 -17.02 2.96 7.02
CA LEU A 199 -16.33 1.87 7.73
C LEU A 199 -15.72 2.31 9.06
N PHE A 200 -15.32 3.58 9.20
CA PHE A 200 -14.77 4.14 10.43
C PHE A 200 -15.82 4.30 11.54
N GLU A 201 -17.10 4.35 11.19
CA GLU A 201 -18.18 4.40 12.16
C GLU A 201 -18.62 3.00 12.60
N LEU A 202 -18.33 1.98 11.78
CA LEU A 202 -18.80 0.62 11.97
C LEU A 202 -17.88 -0.20 12.88
N PRO A 203 -18.41 -0.86 13.94
CA PRO A 203 -17.62 -1.72 14.81
C PRO A 203 -16.97 -2.92 14.08
N THR A 204 -15.80 -3.36 14.54
CA THR A 204 -15.12 -4.57 14.02
C THR A 204 -16.01 -5.82 14.09
N SER A 205 -16.83 -5.95 15.15
CA SER A 205 -17.82 -7.04 15.30
C SER A 205 -18.93 -7.05 14.25
N LYS A 206 -19.11 -5.95 13.50
CA LYS A 206 -20.04 -5.82 12.38
C LYS A 206 -19.29 -5.73 11.03
N GLY A 207 -18.03 -6.15 11.00
CA GLY A 207 -17.18 -6.10 9.82
C GLY A 207 -16.76 -4.69 9.40
N GLY A 208 -16.74 -3.74 10.33
CA GLY A 208 -16.10 -2.43 10.15
C GLY A 208 -14.68 -2.41 10.70
N ILE A 209 -14.15 -1.21 10.93
CA ILE A 209 -12.76 -1.01 11.43
C ILE A 209 -12.70 -0.27 12.77
N LYS A 210 -13.84 0.09 13.37
CA LYS A 210 -13.88 0.77 14.68
C LYS A 210 -13.84 -0.21 15.84
N ASN A 211 -12.98 0.05 16.79
CA ASN A 211 -12.91 -0.63 18.07
C ASN A 211 -12.87 0.40 19.22
N GLN A 212 -12.87 -0.05 20.47
CA GLN A 212 -12.75 0.81 21.63
C GLN A 212 -11.80 0.24 22.69
N LEU A 213 -10.99 1.11 23.28
CA LEU A 213 -10.15 0.80 24.44
C LEU A 213 -10.36 1.86 25.51
N PHE A 214 -10.76 1.43 26.72
CA PHE A 214 -11.10 2.33 27.84
C PHE A 214 -12.11 3.43 27.49
N GLY A 215 -13.04 3.14 26.58
CA GLY A 215 -14.06 4.09 26.11
C GLY A 215 -13.58 5.06 25.03
N TYR A 216 -12.33 4.95 24.56
CA TYR A 216 -11.80 5.73 23.44
C TYR A 216 -11.91 4.95 22.14
N ASP A 217 -12.37 5.61 21.07
CA ASP A 217 -12.48 5.02 19.74
C ASP A 217 -11.10 4.77 19.12
N TRP A 218 -10.93 3.63 18.47
CA TRP A 218 -9.73 3.26 17.75
C TRP A 218 -10.07 2.71 16.37
N TYR A 219 -9.32 3.10 15.35
CA TYR A 219 -9.47 2.60 13.98
C TYR A 219 -8.40 1.54 13.73
N GLU A 220 -8.81 0.28 13.64
CA GLU A 220 -7.91 -0.86 13.62
C GLU A 220 -7.22 -1.01 12.27
N GLU A 221 -5.87 -1.03 12.28
CA GLU A 221 -5.11 -1.53 11.13
C GLU A 221 -5.51 -2.97 10.81
N TYR A 222 -5.73 -3.76 11.87
CA TYR A 222 -6.13 -5.16 11.82
C TYR A 222 -7.34 -5.37 12.74
N PRO A 223 -8.58 -5.41 12.21
CA PRO A 223 -9.81 -5.53 13.00
C PRO A 223 -10.04 -6.96 13.50
N THR A 224 -9.06 -7.53 14.20
CA THR A 224 -9.07 -8.92 14.67
C THR A 224 -10.23 -9.19 15.63
N LEU A 225 -10.68 -10.45 15.65
CA LEU A 225 -11.68 -10.96 16.58
C LEU A 225 -11.05 -12.03 17.49
N PRO A 226 -11.49 -12.18 18.76
CA PRO A 226 -12.53 -11.39 19.44
C PRO A 226 -12.06 -10.02 19.97
N SER A 227 -10.75 -9.74 19.90
CA SER A 227 -10.12 -8.53 20.46
C SER A 227 -9.31 -7.79 19.40
N GLY A 228 -9.23 -6.47 19.56
CA GLY A 228 -8.41 -5.59 18.73
C GLY A 228 -6.92 -5.71 18.96
N THR A 229 -6.14 -5.22 17.98
CA THR A 229 -4.67 -5.17 18.10
C THR A 229 -4.19 -3.82 18.58
N PHE A 230 -4.89 -2.73 18.25
CA PHE A 230 -4.51 -1.36 18.57
C PHE A 230 -3.11 -0.97 18.04
N VAL A 231 -2.82 -1.34 16.78
CA VAL A 231 -1.54 -0.98 16.13
C VAL A 231 -1.45 0.54 15.92
N LEU A 232 -0.35 1.14 16.39
CA LEU A 232 -0.18 2.59 16.45
C LEU A 232 -0.05 3.25 15.07
N ASN A 233 0.87 2.77 14.24
CA ASN A 233 1.15 3.40 12.94
C ASN A 233 -0.09 3.42 12.05
N GLY A 234 -0.83 2.30 11.97
CA GLY A 234 -2.01 2.22 11.11
C GLY A 234 -3.13 3.13 11.56
N PHE A 235 -3.33 3.28 12.88
CA PHE A 235 -4.29 4.26 13.41
C PHE A 235 -3.91 5.69 13.01
N ILE A 236 -2.64 6.09 13.18
CA ILE A 236 -2.19 7.44 12.82
C ILE A 236 -2.32 7.69 11.31
N TYR A 237 -1.96 6.72 10.46
CA TYR A 237 -2.19 6.84 9.01
C TYR A 237 -3.67 7.01 8.65
N ALA A 238 -4.56 6.32 9.38
CA ALA A 238 -5.99 6.49 9.23
C ALA A 238 -6.45 7.92 9.57
N LEU A 239 -5.90 8.52 10.64
CA LEU A 239 -6.17 9.91 11.01
C LEU A 239 -5.66 10.90 9.95
N VAL A 240 -4.46 10.68 9.40
CA VAL A 240 -3.92 11.51 8.31
C VAL A 240 -4.87 11.47 7.08
N GLY A 241 -5.37 10.28 6.73
CA GLY A 241 -6.35 10.11 5.66
C GLY A 241 -7.66 10.88 5.89
N LEU A 242 -8.23 10.76 7.09
CA LEU A 242 -9.44 11.49 7.48
C LEU A 242 -9.24 13.01 7.46
N ASN A 243 -8.08 13.49 7.93
CA ASN A 243 -7.73 14.91 7.87
C ASN A 243 -7.60 15.40 6.43
N ASP A 244 -6.82 14.70 5.61
CA ASP A 244 -6.61 15.05 4.20
C ASP A 244 -7.96 15.15 3.50
N PHE A 245 -8.79 14.11 3.59
CA PHE A 245 -10.11 14.09 2.96
C PHE A 245 -11.00 15.23 3.44
N SER A 246 -10.98 15.57 4.73
CA SER A 246 -11.74 16.70 5.27
C SER A 246 -11.24 18.08 4.83
N SER A 247 -9.96 18.20 4.44
CA SER A 247 -9.31 19.48 4.12
C SER A 247 -9.50 19.91 2.67
N PHE A 248 -9.69 18.97 1.74
CA PHE A 248 -9.89 19.26 0.32
C PHE A 248 -11.35 19.65 -0.02
N TYR A 249 -12.19 19.84 0.99
CA TYR A 249 -13.59 20.23 0.84
C TYR A 249 -13.84 21.59 1.52
N ASN A 250 -13.71 22.69 0.76
CA ASN A 250 -14.05 24.03 1.24
C ASN A 250 -15.37 24.56 0.64
N GLU A 251 -16.24 24.97 1.57
CA GLU A 251 -17.32 25.97 1.51
C GLU A 251 -18.55 25.81 0.60
N ASN A 252 -18.58 24.92 -0.39
CA ASN A 252 -19.75 24.80 -1.27
C ASN A 252 -20.36 23.40 -1.29
N LYS A 253 -21.14 23.05 -0.24
CA LYS A 253 -22.41 22.26 -0.27
C LYS A 253 -22.68 21.53 1.07
N ASN A 254 -23.94 21.55 1.47
CA ASN A 254 -24.52 21.00 2.71
C ASN A 254 -24.56 19.46 2.81
N SER A 255 -23.51 18.73 2.42
CA SER A 255 -23.54 17.25 2.39
C SER A 255 -22.36 16.64 3.15
N SER A 256 -22.65 15.55 3.92
CA SER A 256 -21.78 14.43 4.37
C SER A 256 -20.42 14.68 5.09
N ASN A 257 -19.82 15.87 4.97
CA ASN A 257 -18.46 16.20 5.42
C ASN A 257 -18.27 16.30 6.93
N PHE A 258 -19.36 16.43 7.69
CA PHE A 258 -19.29 16.41 9.15
C PHE A 258 -18.71 15.09 9.66
N SER A 259 -18.84 13.98 8.92
CA SER A 259 -18.37 12.67 9.38
C SER A 259 -16.83 12.57 9.40
N SER A 260 -16.10 12.80 8.29
CA SER A 260 -14.63 12.64 8.26
C SER A 260 -13.89 13.54 9.25
N LYS A 261 -14.28 14.82 9.33
CA LYS A 261 -13.67 15.77 10.28
C LYS A 261 -13.96 15.40 11.73
N LYS A 262 -15.18 14.95 12.04
CA LYS A 262 -15.56 14.45 13.36
C LYS A 262 -14.80 13.19 13.74
N LEU A 263 -14.68 12.24 12.80
CA LEU A 263 -13.88 11.03 12.98
C LEU A 263 -12.42 11.39 13.26
N PHE A 264 -11.82 12.29 12.50
CA PHE A 264 -10.47 12.78 12.76
C PHE A 264 -10.30 13.33 14.18
N PHE A 265 -11.17 14.26 14.61
CA PHE A 265 -11.07 14.84 15.95
C PHE A 265 -11.32 13.82 17.07
N ASN A 266 -12.27 12.91 16.89
CA ASN A 266 -12.50 11.82 17.85
C ASN A 266 -11.27 10.91 17.95
N GLY A 267 -10.65 10.60 16.82
CA GLY A 267 -9.43 9.81 16.75
C GLY A 267 -8.22 10.52 17.38
N ILE A 268 -8.05 11.82 17.16
CA ILE A 268 -7.00 12.64 17.83
C ILE A 268 -7.20 12.65 19.35
N ASN A 269 -8.44 12.84 19.82
CA ASN A 269 -8.74 12.78 21.25
C ASN A 269 -8.40 11.41 21.85
N SER A 270 -8.72 10.33 21.13
CA SER A 270 -8.41 8.96 21.55
C SER A 270 -6.91 8.70 21.54
N LEU A 271 -6.19 9.15 20.51
CA LEU A 271 -4.74 9.06 20.43
C LEU A 271 -4.09 9.78 21.60
N ARG A 272 -4.49 11.01 21.91
CA ARG A 272 -3.94 11.79 23.03
C ARG A 272 -4.05 11.04 24.36
N SER A 273 -5.19 10.38 24.59
CA SER A 273 -5.42 9.62 25.82
C SER A 273 -4.67 8.30 25.89
N LEU A 274 -4.51 7.61 24.76
CA LEU A 274 -3.94 6.26 24.72
C LEU A 274 -2.44 6.23 24.37
N LEU A 275 -1.90 7.25 23.72
CA LEU A 275 -0.50 7.32 23.28
C LEU A 275 0.52 7.08 24.40
N PRO A 276 0.32 7.53 25.65
CA PRO A 276 1.22 7.20 26.76
C PRO A 276 1.39 5.69 27.00
N LEU A 277 0.40 4.85 26.67
CA LEU A 277 0.50 3.39 26.81
C LEU A 277 1.50 2.76 25.85
N PHE A 278 1.84 3.46 24.76
CA PHE A 278 2.83 3.00 23.79
C PHE A 278 4.26 3.39 24.18
N ASP A 279 4.46 4.16 25.25
CA ASP A 279 5.77 4.63 25.68
C ASP A 279 6.34 3.71 26.77
N THR A 280 7.45 3.01 26.47
CA THR A 280 8.13 2.15 27.47
C THR A 280 9.22 2.88 28.27
N GLY A 281 9.43 4.17 28.02
CA GLY A 281 10.54 4.95 28.60
C GLY A 281 11.90 4.73 27.92
N GLN A 282 11.96 3.87 26.91
CA GLN A 282 13.19 3.57 26.14
C GLN A 282 12.94 3.22 24.66
N ARG A 283 11.69 2.95 24.27
CA ARG A 283 11.25 2.68 22.89
C ARG A 283 9.71 2.72 22.86
N SER A 284 9.12 2.90 21.68
CA SER A 284 7.67 2.76 21.54
C SER A 284 7.23 1.31 21.33
N LEU A 285 5.99 1.00 21.72
CA LEU A 285 5.32 -0.25 21.40
C LEU A 285 4.71 -0.17 20.00
N TYR A 286 4.60 -1.33 19.34
CA TYR A 286 3.92 -1.45 18.05
C TYR A 286 2.40 -1.48 18.21
N ASP A 287 1.93 -2.17 19.25
CA ASP A 287 0.51 -2.45 19.50
C ASP A 287 0.23 -2.60 21.01
N LEU A 288 -1.05 -2.64 21.38
CA LEU A 288 -1.50 -2.82 22.78
C LEU A 288 -2.12 -4.19 23.03
N ARG A 289 -1.75 -5.23 22.28
CA ARG A 289 -2.26 -6.60 22.50
C ARG A 289 -2.00 -7.09 23.92
N HIS A 290 -0.87 -6.73 24.52
CA HIS A 290 -0.52 -7.06 25.89
C HIS A 290 -1.44 -6.40 26.96
N VAL A 291 -2.18 -5.35 26.61
CA VAL A 291 -3.18 -4.71 27.47
C VAL A 291 -4.54 -5.38 27.32
N GLN A 292 -4.91 -5.74 26.09
CA GLN A 292 -6.24 -6.22 25.75
C GLN A 292 -6.42 -7.74 25.92
N LEU A 293 -5.38 -8.51 25.60
CA LEU A 293 -5.43 -9.97 25.62
C LEU A 293 -5.18 -10.50 27.03
N LYS A 294 -5.83 -11.63 27.35
CA LYS A 294 -5.69 -12.27 28.66
C LYS A 294 -4.36 -12.99 28.77
N GLY A 295 -3.83 -13.04 29.98
CA GLY A 295 -2.60 -13.76 30.30
C GLY A 295 -1.38 -12.84 30.34
N ASN A 296 -0.20 -13.45 30.49
CA ASN A 296 1.06 -12.72 30.68
C ASN A 296 1.77 -12.49 29.33
N LEU A 297 1.09 -11.86 28.37
CA LEU A 297 1.70 -11.54 27.08
C LEU A 297 2.77 -10.46 27.25
N ARG A 298 3.90 -10.66 26.58
CA ARG A 298 4.95 -9.64 26.53
C ARG A 298 4.50 -8.48 25.65
N PRO A 299 4.80 -7.22 26.01
CA PRO A 299 4.57 -6.09 25.12
C PRO A 299 5.27 -6.27 23.78
N ASN A 300 4.55 -6.03 22.69
CA ASN A 300 5.13 -6.06 21.35
C ASN A 300 5.89 -4.76 21.09
N ILE A 301 7.17 -4.75 21.44
CA ILE A 301 8.00 -3.55 21.29
C ILE A 301 8.30 -3.31 19.81
N ALA A 302 8.08 -2.08 19.33
CA ALA A 302 8.36 -1.71 17.95
C ALA A 302 9.85 -1.92 17.62
N ARG A 303 10.12 -2.54 16.47
CA ARG A 303 11.47 -2.51 15.87
C ARG A 303 11.88 -1.07 15.57
N TRP A 304 13.17 -0.81 15.41
CA TRP A 304 13.68 0.57 15.23
C TRP A 304 13.14 1.27 13.98
N ASP A 305 12.87 0.54 12.90
CA ASP A 305 12.19 1.05 11.71
C ASP A 305 10.78 1.58 12.05
N TYR A 306 9.99 0.81 12.79
CA TYR A 306 8.67 1.25 13.26
C TYR A 306 8.73 2.35 14.31
N HIS A 307 9.73 2.33 15.21
CA HIS A 307 9.92 3.40 16.18
C HIS A 307 10.19 4.75 15.48
N SER A 308 11.11 4.77 14.52
CA SER A 308 11.41 5.94 13.69
C SER A 308 10.21 6.39 12.86
N LEU A 309 9.41 5.43 12.37
CA LEU A 309 8.14 5.72 11.70
C LEU A 309 7.17 6.42 12.67
N HIS A 310 7.01 5.91 13.89
CA HIS A 310 6.13 6.54 14.88
C HIS A 310 6.56 7.97 15.20
N VAL A 311 7.86 8.25 15.36
CA VAL A 311 8.40 9.61 15.52
C VAL A 311 7.97 10.51 14.35
N THR A 312 8.18 10.03 13.12
CA THR A 312 7.81 10.78 11.90
C THR A 312 6.31 11.08 11.86
N LEU A 313 5.48 10.10 12.21
CA LEU A 313 4.03 10.24 12.25
C LEU A 313 3.56 11.24 13.33
N LEU A 314 4.20 11.26 14.49
CA LEU A 314 3.91 12.25 15.54
C LEU A 314 4.31 13.67 15.12
N ASP A 315 5.44 13.83 14.42
CA ASP A 315 5.82 15.12 13.83
C ASP A 315 4.78 15.57 12.79
N TRP A 316 4.28 14.67 11.95
CA TRP A 316 3.19 14.97 11.01
C TRP A 316 1.91 15.40 11.72
N LEU A 317 1.51 14.69 12.79
CA LEU A 317 0.34 15.09 13.58
C LEU A 317 0.52 16.48 14.21
N TYR A 318 1.73 16.81 14.68
CA TYR A 318 2.03 18.17 15.14
C TYR A 318 1.85 19.20 14.00
N PHE A 319 2.34 18.93 12.79
CA PHE A 319 2.15 19.84 11.65
C PHE A 319 0.67 20.05 11.30
N ILE A 320 -0.15 19.01 11.40
CA ILE A 320 -1.59 19.06 11.09
C ILE A 320 -2.38 19.76 12.20
N THR A 321 -2.13 19.42 13.46
CA THR A 321 -2.97 19.83 14.61
C THR A 321 -2.44 21.06 15.35
N GLN A 322 -1.15 21.35 15.23
CA GLN A 322 -0.42 22.34 16.03
C GLN A 322 -0.44 22.04 17.55
N GLU A 323 -0.75 20.80 17.96
CA GLU A 323 -0.73 20.39 19.37
C GLU A 323 0.69 19.99 19.83
N ASN A 324 1.28 20.80 20.72
CA ASN A 324 2.62 20.54 21.28
C ASN A 324 2.79 19.16 21.91
N PHE A 325 1.71 18.56 22.42
CA PHE A 325 1.69 17.20 22.96
C PHE A 325 2.38 16.19 22.03
N PHE A 326 2.04 16.18 20.74
CA PHE A 326 2.65 15.25 19.78
C PHE A 326 4.14 15.57 19.55
N LYS A 327 4.50 16.84 19.54
CA LYS A 327 5.90 17.26 19.35
C LYS A 327 6.79 16.88 20.53
N GLU A 328 6.28 17.01 21.75
CA GLU A 328 7.00 16.62 22.97
C GLU A 328 7.27 15.12 23.01
N ILE A 329 6.28 14.30 22.65
CA ILE A 329 6.45 12.84 22.58
C ILE A 329 7.40 12.45 21.45
N SER A 330 7.26 13.06 20.27
CA SER A 330 8.18 12.86 19.14
C SER A 330 9.63 13.12 19.56
N LYS A 331 9.91 14.27 20.18
CA LYS A 331 11.25 14.62 20.68
C LYS A 331 11.76 13.59 21.70
N ARG A 332 10.92 13.20 22.66
CA ARG A 332 11.27 12.18 23.65
C ARG A 332 11.62 10.83 23.00
N TRP A 333 10.90 10.44 21.95
CA TRP A 333 11.17 9.19 21.21
C TRP A 333 12.42 9.29 20.32
N VAL A 334 12.75 10.48 19.81
CA VAL A 334 14.07 10.72 19.18
C VAL A 334 15.20 10.45 20.19
N ASP A 335 15.06 10.92 21.44
CA ASP A 335 16.08 10.70 22.46
C ASP A 335 16.32 9.21 22.76
N TYR A 336 15.26 8.39 22.71
CA TYR A 336 15.38 6.92 22.85
C TYR A 336 16.23 6.30 21.75
N SER A 337 16.12 6.80 20.52
CA SER A 337 16.94 6.36 19.39
C SER A 337 18.42 6.69 19.59
N ASN A 338 18.73 7.68 20.42
CA ASN A 338 20.09 8.06 20.82
C ASN A 338 20.57 7.36 22.10
N GLY A 339 19.85 6.34 22.57
CA GLY A 339 20.22 5.55 23.74
C GLY A 339 19.85 6.18 25.09
N LEU A 340 19.07 7.27 25.10
CA LEU A 340 18.55 7.80 26.35
C LEU A 340 17.60 6.80 26.98
N LYS A 341 17.90 6.40 28.22
CA LYS A 341 16.98 5.67 29.09
C LYS A 341 16.54 6.60 30.20
N ILE A 342 15.23 6.72 30.41
CA ILE A 342 14.70 7.56 31.49
C ILE A 342 15.22 7.01 32.82
N LYS A 343 15.71 7.91 33.70
CA LYS A 343 16.16 7.55 35.03
C LYS A 343 15.03 6.89 35.80
N HIS A 344 15.31 5.77 36.45
CA HIS A 344 14.43 5.27 37.49
C HIS A 344 14.44 6.25 38.68
N ASN A 345 13.41 6.17 39.51
CA ASN A 345 13.24 6.94 40.74
C ASN A 345 14.44 6.85 41.69
#